data_AF-A0AAV1E838-F1
#
_entry.id   AF-A0AAV1E838-F1
#
_cell.length_a   1.000
_cell.length_b   1.000
_cell.length_c   1.000
_cell.angle_alpha   90.00
_cell.angle_beta   90.00
_cell.angle_gamma   90.00
#
_symmetry.space_group_name_H-M   'P 1'
#
loop_
_entity.id
_entity.type
_entity.pdbx_description
1 polymer ?
#
loop_
_entity_poly.entity_id
_entity_poly.type
_entity_poly.pdbx_seq_one_letter_code
_entity_poly.pdbx_strand_id
1 'polypeptide(L)'
;MFAFVWLLLSAYARLVSSTTQNDGYFSPAPPRQSFNVFLLAGQSNMSGRGGVINATWDGVVPPQSQPRASGILRLSANDVWVNAKEPLHKDIDVNNVCGVGPGMAFANSVMNKDSGIGVVGLVPCAVGGTKISEWGRGTALYGRLVRRAEAAAGSGGVIRALLWYQGEADTVNHEDAKMYKWRLERFFTHLRADLQLPQLPIIQVALASGTGPYVGTVRKAQFKVDLPNVKTVDAAGLRLQPDHLHLSTSSQVQLGEMLADTFLQSIPALPAPIQSKELGIIIPANEETPSIIKRSDADGLRGNNVRHIFILAGQSNMAGRGGVRKGIWDGFIPRECEPNPAIHRLSASLTWEEAREPLHADIDLNKTVGIGPGMVFANTVLQKGDRFKVIGLVPCAVGASSINDWCRGSVLYNNLIARAIVAIKDGGIIEAILWYQGERDTFHTKDVDHYKDKLEHLILDLRNDLRLPNLPVIEVLLSSSNGPLLDALREEQRGVDLPNVIKVDPLGLPLQPDGVHLTTVAQVSLGEMMADAFLKFKPNVQKRL
;
A
#
# COMPACT_ATOMS: atom_id res chain seq x y z
N MET A 1 71.98 18.78 6.56
CA MET A 1 71.14 19.49 5.58
C MET A 1 70.79 18.49 4.49
N PHE A 2 69.49 18.30 4.24
CA PHE A 2 68.86 17.35 3.27
C PHE A 2 68.99 15.85 3.54
N ALA A 3 67.85 15.16 3.75
CA ALA A 3 67.25 14.31 2.71
C ALA A 3 66.08 13.44 3.27
N PHE A 4 64.93 13.56 2.61
CA PHE A 4 64.04 12.50 2.13
C PHE A 4 63.44 11.44 3.08
N VAL A 5 62.14 11.66 3.33
CA VAL A 5 60.99 10.72 3.26
C VAL A 5 61.24 9.48 2.39
N TRP A 6 60.82 8.29 2.84
CA TRP A 6 60.13 7.24 2.05
C TRP A 6 59.63 6.06 2.93
N LEU A 7 58.34 5.72 2.73
CA LEU A 7 57.69 4.39 2.64
C LEU A 7 58.09 3.22 3.57
N LEU A 8 57.07 2.64 4.24
CA LEU A 8 57.03 1.21 4.60
C LEU A 8 55.59 0.67 4.58
N LEU A 9 55.36 -0.24 3.64
CA LEU A 9 54.33 -1.26 3.61
C LEU A 9 55.03 -2.61 3.87
N SER A 10 54.30 -3.54 4.48
CA SER A 10 54.48 -5.01 4.50
C SER A 10 55.29 -5.71 5.62
N ALA A 11 54.57 -6.57 6.37
CA ALA A 11 54.96 -7.91 6.81
C ALA A 11 53.64 -8.69 7.08
N TYR A 12 53.08 -9.49 6.15
CA TYR A 12 53.32 -10.94 5.90
C TYR A 12 53.44 -11.77 7.21
N ALA A 13 52.42 -12.52 7.66
CA ALA A 13 51.82 -13.78 7.17
C ALA A 13 52.41 -15.07 7.83
N ARG A 14 51.49 -15.98 8.22
CA ARG A 14 51.54 -17.43 8.56
C ARG A 14 50.71 -17.68 9.85
N LEU A 15 49.86 -18.69 10.02
CA LEU A 15 49.71 -20.00 9.38
C LEU A 15 48.28 -20.55 9.62
N VAL A 16 47.78 -21.36 8.68
CA VAL A 16 46.51 -22.11 8.69
C VAL A 16 46.62 -23.39 9.53
N SER A 17 45.55 -23.80 10.22
CA SER A 17 45.12 -25.22 10.34
C SER A 17 43.66 -25.31 10.82
N SER A 18 43.01 -26.40 10.40
CA SER A 18 41.59 -26.59 10.12
C SER A 18 40.83 -27.40 11.18
N THR A 19 39.51 -27.58 10.92
CA THR A 19 38.51 -28.51 11.50
C THR A 19 37.78 -27.99 12.75
N THR A 20 36.45 -28.05 12.92
CA THR A 20 35.38 -28.96 12.45
C THR A 20 34.01 -28.24 12.42
N GLN A 21 33.04 -28.89 11.77
CA GLN A 21 31.60 -28.57 11.66
C GLN A 21 30.93 -27.98 12.91
N ASN A 22 29.97 -27.07 12.70
CA ASN A 22 28.80 -26.97 13.55
C ASN A 22 27.57 -26.60 12.70
N ASP A 23 26.68 -27.58 12.51
CA ASP A 23 25.29 -27.36 12.12
C ASP A 23 24.60 -26.54 13.22
N GLY A 24 24.02 -25.40 12.87
CA GLY A 24 23.41 -24.52 13.87
C GLY A 24 22.56 -23.42 13.25
N TYR A 25 21.33 -23.78 12.87
CA TYR A 25 20.14 -22.93 12.77
C TYR A 25 20.39 -21.45 12.42
N PHE A 26 20.12 -21.08 11.16
CA PHE A 26 19.77 -19.70 10.82
C PHE A 26 18.58 -19.28 11.68
N SER A 27 18.85 -18.57 12.78
CA SER A 27 17.81 -17.80 13.44
C SER A 27 17.42 -16.67 12.48
N PRO A 28 16.14 -16.53 12.11
CA PRO A 28 15.72 -15.38 11.33
C PRO A 28 16.11 -14.12 12.10
N ALA A 29 16.72 -13.17 11.41
CA ALA A 29 16.99 -11.85 11.97
C ALA A 29 15.69 -11.33 12.63
N PRO A 30 15.76 -10.71 13.82
CA PRO A 30 14.57 -10.21 14.49
C PRO A 30 13.81 -9.29 13.52
N PRO A 31 12.47 -9.42 13.44
CA PRO A 31 11.68 -8.64 12.49
C PRO A 31 11.96 -7.16 12.72
N ARG A 32 12.41 -6.46 11.67
CA ARG A 32 12.51 -4.99 11.71
C ARG A 32 11.15 -4.44 12.13
N GLN A 33 11.14 -3.69 13.24
CA GLN A 33 9.90 -3.16 13.80
C GLN A 33 9.20 -2.29 12.75
N SER A 34 7.94 -2.57 12.45
CA SER A 34 7.17 -1.85 11.44
C SER A 34 7.04 -0.38 11.83
N PHE A 35 7.38 0.55 10.93
CA PHE A 35 7.23 1.99 11.17
C PHE A 35 5.98 2.52 10.47
N ASN A 36 4.96 2.86 11.24
CA ASN A 36 3.61 3.16 10.78
C ASN A 36 3.29 4.64 10.99
N VAL A 37 3.05 5.35 9.89
CA VAL A 37 2.94 6.80 9.83
C VAL A 37 1.49 7.25 9.72
N PHE A 38 1.11 8.27 10.48
CA PHE A 38 -0.22 8.89 10.48
C PHE A 38 -0.09 10.38 10.20
N LEU A 39 -0.79 10.84 9.16
CA LEU A 39 -0.84 12.26 8.81
C LEU A 39 -1.91 12.94 9.66
N LEU A 40 -1.56 14.04 10.33
CA LEU A 40 -2.48 14.81 11.17
C LEU A 40 -2.71 16.17 10.50
N ALA A 41 -3.84 16.35 9.81
CA ALA A 41 -4.11 17.59 9.06
C ALA A 41 -5.52 18.14 9.30
N GLY A 42 -5.71 19.40 8.95
CA GLY A 42 -6.92 20.16 9.19
C GLY A 42 -6.63 21.49 9.86
N GLN A 43 -7.47 21.91 10.80
CA GLN A 43 -7.32 23.23 11.46
C GLN A 43 -7.07 23.12 12.97
N SER A 44 -7.47 24.15 13.74
CA SER A 44 -7.10 24.35 15.14
C SER A 44 -7.47 23.20 16.07
N ASN A 45 -8.60 22.50 15.84
CA ASN A 45 -8.96 21.34 16.66
C ASN A 45 -8.10 20.09 16.37
N MET A 46 -7.52 19.93 15.17
CA MET A 46 -6.46 18.92 14.93
C MET A 46 -5.10 19.40 15.46
N SER A 47 -4.77 20.67 15.22
CA SER A 47 -3.53 21.31 15.69
C SER A 47 -3.37 21.20 17.20
N GLY A 48 -4.48 21.41 17.91
CA GLY A 48 -4.60 21.28 19.36
C GLY A 48 -4.79 22.64 20.02
N ARG A 49 -5.86 22.77 20.81
CA ARG A 49 -6.16 23.95 21.64
C ARG A 49 -6.60 23.56 23.05
N GLY A 50 -6.65 22.27 23.38
CA GLY A 50 -7.03 21.83 24.72
C GLY A 50 -6.10 22.43 25.77
N GLY A 51 -6.67 23.11 26.76
CA GLY A 51 -5.93 23.77 27.84
C GLY A 51 -5.42 25.16 27.46
N VAL A 52 -5.73 25.66 26.27
CA VAL A 52 -5.39 27.02 25.84
C VAL A 52 -6.52 27.96 26.20
N ILE A 53 -6.26 28.87 27.13
CA ILE A 53 -7.18 29.94 27.54
C ILE A 53 -6.41 31.27 27.44
N ASN A 54 -7.02 32.29 26.84
CA ASN A 54 -6.41 33.61 26.65
C ASN A 54 -4.99 33.53 26.03
N ALA A 55 -4.86 32.73 24.96
CA ALA A 55 -3.60 32.49 24.26
C ALA A 55 -2.46 31.94 25.15
N THR A 56 -2.78 31.27 26.26
CA THR A 56 -1.81 30.59 27.13
C THR A 56 -2.23 29.15 27.32
N TRP A 57 -1.31 28.21 27.07
CA TRP A 57 -1.53 26.80 27.37
C TRP A 57 -1.21 26.52 28.84
N ASP A 58 -2.09 25.79 29.52
CA ASP A 58 -1.93 25.39 30.93
C ASP A 58 -0.79 24.38 31.18
N GLY A 59 -0.24 23.78 30.13
CA GLY A 59 0.83 22.78 30.22
C GLY A 59 0.38 21.40 30.72
N VAL A 60 -0.93 21.19 30.87
CA VAL A 60 -1.48 19.94 31.43
C VAL A 60 -1.59 18.89 30.32
N VAL A 61 -0.84 17.78 30.49
CA VAL A 61 -0.88 16.62 29.59
C VAL A 61 -1.56 15.44 30.30
N PRO A 62 -2.75 14.98 29.84
CA PRO A 62 -3.43 13.83 30.41
C PRO A 62 -2.63 12.53 30.28
N PRO A 63 -2.85 11.53 31.15
CA PRO A 63 -2.19 10.22 31.07
C PRO A 63 -2.23 9.56 29.69
N GLN A 64 -3.38 9.64 29.01
CA GLN A 64 -3.62 9.08 27.69
C GLN A 64 -2.79 9.76 26.58
N SER A 65 -2.29 10.97 26.85
CA SER A 65 -1.47 11.76 25.91
C SER A 65 -0.02 11.88 26.34
N GLN A 66 0.41 11.15 27.37
CA GLN A 66 1.80 11.17 27.84
C GLN A 66 2.74 10.56 26.77
N PRO A 67 3.97 11.09 26.63
CA PRO A 67 4.97 10.51 25.74
C PRO A 67 5.37 9.11 26.19
N ARG A 68 5.68 8.24 25.23
CA ARG A 68 6.34 6.95 25.48
C ARG A 68 7.83 7.10 25.23
N ALA A 69 8.66 6.49 26.07
CA ALA A 69 10.12 6.56 25.92
C ALA A 69 10.60 5.96 24.58
N SER A 70 9.88 4.96 24.06
CA SER A 70 10.04 4.41 22.72
C SER A 70 8.68 4.14 22.07
N GLY A 71 8.61 4.22 20.74
CA GLY A 71 7.47 3.75 19.95
C GLY A 71 6.50 4.82 19.44
N ILE A 72 6.57 6.09 19.87
CA ILE A 72 5.80 7.19 19.26
C ILE A 72 6.74 8.34 18.89
N LEU A 73 6.86 8.60 17.60
CA LEU A 73 7.70 9.66 17.03
C LEU A 73 6.83 10.73 16.39
N ARG A 74 7.39 11.94 16.28
CA ARG A 74 6.77 13.09 15.61
C ARG A 74 7.76 13.65 14.60
N LEU A 75 7.29 13.93 13.38
CA LEU A 75 8.10 14.62 12.38
C LEU A 75 8.09 16.13 12.67
N SER A 76 9.24 16.69 13.06
CA SER A 76 9.39 18.12 13.32
C SER A 76 9.25 18.97 12.06
N ALA A 77 9.23 20.30 12.20
CA ALA A 77 9.17 21.24 11.06
C ALA A 77 10.35 21.08 10.08
N ASN A 78 11.50 20.65 10.58
CA ASN A 78 12.73 20.40 9.82
C ASN A 78 12.83 18.97 9.28
N ASP A 79 11.72 18.23 9.25
CA ASP A 79 11.64 16.83 8.81
C ASP A 79 12.55 15.85 9.57
N VAL A 80 12.85 16.16 10.83
CA VAL A 80 13.56 15.27 11.75
C VAL A 80 12.56 14.57 12.67
N TRP A 81 12.65 13.25 12.76
CA TRP A 81 11.88 12.45 13.72
C TRP A 81 12.39 12.68 15.14
N VAL A 82 11.50 13.09 16.03
CA VAL A 82 11.77 13.31 17.47
C VAL A 82 10.75 12.55 18.31
N ASN A 83 11.03 12.33 19.59
CA ASN A 83 10.03 11.73 20.49
C ASN A 83 8.77 12.62 20.54
N ALA A 84 7.60 12.03 20.34
CA ALA A 84 6.35 12.77 20.26
C ALA A 84 5.92 13.28 21.65
N LYS A 85 5.61 14.58 21.74
CA LYS A 85 5.12 15.26 22.95
C LYS A 85 4.11 16.32 22.53
N GLU A 86 3.06 16.52 23.32
CA GLU A 86 2.18 17.68 23.15
C GLU A 86 2.93 18.99 23.48
N PRO A 87 2.59 20.11 22.83
CA PRO A 87 1.66 20.25 21.70
C PRO A 87 2.29 19.77 20.38
N LEU A 88 1.67 18.82 19.69
CA LEU A 88 2.25 18.21 18.47
C LEU A 88 2.48 19.19 17.32
N HIS A 89 1.73 20.29 17.26
CA HIS A 89 1.81 21.28 16.17
C HIS A 89 2.60 22.54 16.52
N LYS A 90 3.30 22.60 17.67
CA LYS A 90 3.97 23.82 18.17
C LYS A 90 4.92 24.48 17.15
N ASP A 91 5.65 23.70 16.36
CA ASP A 91 6.57 24.18 15.31
C ASP A 91 5.97 24.13 13.89
N ILE A 92 4.68 23.77 13.76
CA ILE A 92 3.97 23.65 12.49
C ILE A 92 2.93 24.77 12.34
N ASP A 93 2.09 24.97 13.36
CA ASP A 93 1.06 26.00 13.45
C ASP A 93 1.59 27.24 14.19
N VAL A 94 2.75 27.74 13.71
CA VAL A 94 3.62 28.69 14.41
C VAL A 94 2.99 30.04 14.77
N ASN A 95 1.90 30.41 14.10
CA ASN A 95 1.17 31.67 14.36
C ASN A 95 0.14 31.54 15.48
N ASN A 96 0.02 30.36 16.09
CA ASN A 96 -0.98 30.06 17.10
C ASN A 96 -0.37 29.37 18.32
N VAL A 97 -0.91 29.69 19.51
CA VAL A 97 -0.59 28.94 20.72
C VAL A 97 -1.29 27.59 20.67
N CYS A 98 -0.49 26.53 20.60
CA CYS A 98 -0.96 25.16 20.53
C CYS A 98 -1.09 24.56 21.94
N GLY A 99 -2.13 23.76 22.15
CA GLY A 99 -2.32 22.92 23.33
C GLY A 99 -2.51 21.46 22.92
N VAL A 100 -3.24 20.71 23.73
CA VAL A 100 -3.51 19.29 23.43
C VAL A 100 -4.40 19.14 22.19
N GLY A 101 -3.99 18.28 21.27
CA GLY A 101 -4.78 17.77 20.15
C GLY A 101 -5.11 16.27 20.32
N PRO A 102 -5.70 15.61 19.30
CA PRO A 102 -6.10 14.20 19.42
C PRO A 102 -4.94 13.21 19.17
N GLY A 103 -3.80 13.69 18.64
CA GLY A 103 -2.75 12.85 18.07
C GLY A 103 -2.05 11.93 19.08
N MET A 104 -1.69 12.42 20.27
CA MET A 104 -1.04 11.58 21.28
C MET A 104 -1.99 10.52 21.85
N ALA A 105 -3.24 10.90 22.15
CA ALA A 105 -4.27 9.96 22.61
C ALA A 105 -4.58 8.88 21.56
N PHE A 106 -4.69 9.28 20.29
CA PHE A 106 -4.79 8.36 19.17
C PHE A 106 -3.62 7.36 19.14
N ALA A 107 -2.38 7.84 19.14
CA ALA A 107 -1.19 7.00 19.04
C ALA A 107 -1.07 6.01 20.21
N ASN A 108 -1.27 6.50 21.43
CA ASN A 108 -1.26 5.67 22.63
C ASN A 108 -2.37 4.61 22.59
N SER A 109 -3.59 4.97 22.15
CA SER A 109 -4.73 4.05 22.04
C SER A 109 -4.47 2.96 21.00
N VAL A 110 -3.93 3.31 19.83
CA VAL A 110 -3.52 2.33 18.81
C VAL A 110 -2.46 1.37 19.35
N MET A 111 -1.39 1.88 19.96
CA MET A 111 -0.34 1.02 20.52
C MET A 111 -0.82 0.12 21.67
N ASN A 112 -1.85 0.54 22.42
CA ASN A 112 -2.44 -0.27 23.47
C ASN A 112 -3.31 -1.40 22.93
N LYS A 113 -3.98 -1.17 21.80
CA LYS A 113 -4.96 -2.09 21.22
C LYS A 113 -4.36 -3.00 20.14
N ASP A 114 -3.25 -2.61 19.54
CA ASP A 114 -2.50 -3.38 18.54
C ASP A 114 -1.02 -3.47 18.93
N SER A 115 -0.64 -4.58 19.56
CA SER A 115 0.76 -4.86 19.92
C SER A 115 1.66 -5.13 18.70
N GLY A 116 1.08 -5.34 17.51
CA GLY A 116 1.78 -5.56 16.25
C GLY A 116 2.08 -4.28 15.47
N ILE A 117 1.56 -3.12 15.91
CA ILE A 117 1.70 -1.84 15.19
C ILE A 117 3.13 -1.29 15.18
N GLY A 118 4.07 -1.86 15.94
CA GLY A 118 5.46 -1.40 15.92
C GLY A 118 5.64 0.06 16.35
N VAL A 119 6.41 0.84 15.60
CA VAL A 119 6.67 2.26 15.85
C VAL A 119 5.58 3.11 15.17
N VAL A 120 4.99 4.04 15.90
CA VAL A 120 4.02 5.01 15.41
C VAL A 120 4.71 6.33 15.09
N GLY A 121 4.58 6.84 13.87
CA GLY A 121 5.07 8.14 13.44
C GLY A 121 3.93 9.11 13.20
N LEU A 122 3.92 10.26 13.88
CA LEU A 122 2.94 11.32 13.71
C LEU A 122 3.51 12.43 12.82
N VAL A 123 2.79 12.80 11.77
CA VAL A 123 3.18 13.87 10.84
C VAL A 123 2.19 15.04 11.01
N PRO A 124 2.47 15.99 11.92
CA PRO A 124 1.63 17.16 12.12
C PRO A 124 1.70 18.11 10.93
N CYS A 125 0.54 18.50 10.41
CA CYS A 125 0.37 19.37 9.25
C CYS A 125 -0.74 20.41 9.42
N ALA A 126 -1.59 20.30 10.44
CA ALA A 126 -2.75 21.18 10.63
C ALA A 126 -2.35 22.65 10.88
N VAL A 127 -3.19 23.58 10.42
CA VAL A 127 -3.00 25.03 10.56
C VAL A 127 -4.31 25.72 10.96
N GLY A 128 -4.30 26.45 12.07
CA GLY A 128 -5.49 27.08 12.64
C GLY A 128 -6.15 28.11 11.71
N GLY A 129 -7.49 28.15 11.73
CA GLY A 129 -8.27 29.18 11.02
C GLY A 129 -8.42 28.99 9.50
N THR A 130 -7.95 27.88 8.95
CA THR A 130 -7.93 27.65 7.50
C THR A 130 -9.25 27.04 6.98
N LYS A 131 -9.69 27.49 5.80
CA LYS A 131 -10.82 26.94 5.03
C LYS A 131 -10.37 25.80 4.13
N ILE A 132 -11.28 24.92 3.72
CA ILE A 132 -10.96 23.81 2.80
C ILE A 132 -10.42 24.31 1.44
N SER A 133 -10.79 25.52 1.02
CA SER A 133 -10.25 26.15 -0.20
C SER A 133 -8.74 26.38 -0.15
N GLU A 134 -8.15 26.52 1.03
CA GLU A 134 -6.71 26.70 1.25
C GLU A 134 -5.95 25.38 1.25
N TRP A 135 -6.66 24.25 1.19
CA TRP A 135 -6.12 22.88 1.13
C TRP A 135 -6.21 22.26 -0.26
N GLY A 136 -6.61 23.03 -1.28
CA GLY A 136 -6.65 22.55 -2.66
C GLY A 136 -5.26 22.24 -3.23
N ARG A 137 -5.16 21.28 -4.15
CA ARG A 137 -3.92 20.99 -4.90
C ARG A 137 -3.33 22.28 -5.50
N GLY A 138 -2.03 22.51 -5.30
CA GLY A 138 -1.32 23.72 -5.73
C GLY A 138 -1.25 24.84 -4.68
N THR A 139 -1.98 24.72 -3.56
CA THR A 139 -1.87 25.66 -2.43
C THR A 139 -0.67 25.32 -1.54
N ALA A 140 -0.23 26.30 -0.73
CA ALA A 140 0.90 26.12 0.17
C ALA A 140 0.66 25.06 1.26
N LEU A 141 -0.56 24.97 1.82
CA LEU A 141 -0.90 23.98 2.86
C LEU A 141 -0.90 22.57 2.29
N TYR A 142 -1.51 22.39 1.11
CA TYR A 142 -1.50 21.11 0.41
C TYR A 142 -0.09 20.66 0.06
N GLY A 143 0.72 21.54 -0.57
CA GLY A 143 2.10 21.22 -0.93
C GLY A 143 2.95 20.86 0.28
N ARG A 144 2.75 21.54 1.42
CA ARG A 144 3.40 21.21 2.69
C ARG A 144 2.99 19.83 3.20
N LEU A 145 1.70 19.49 3.16
CA LEU A 145 1.20 18.17 3.57
C LEU A 145 1.84 17.06 2.74
N VAL A 146 1.84 17.19 1.40
CA VAL A 146 2.43 16.20 0.49
C VAL A 146 3.93 16.04 0.76
N ARG A 147 4.70 17.14 0.80
CA ARG A 147 6.15 17.09 1.07
C ARG A 147 6.48 16.39 2.39
N ARG A 148 5.71 16.66 3.44
CA ARG A 148 5.94 16.07 4.76
C ARG A 148 5.55 14.58 4.80
N ALA A 149 4.51 14.20 4.08
CA ALA A 149 4.13 12.81 3.90
C ALA A 149 5.22 12.04 3.12
N GLU A 150 5.76 12.62 2.05
CA GLU A 150 6.87 12.06 1.28
C GLU A 150 8.16 11.95 2.11
N ALA A 151 8.50 12.96 2.92
CA ALA A 151 9.66 12.90 3.83
C ALA A 151 9.52 11.78 4.87
N ALA A 152 8.30 11.59 5.41
CA ALA A 152 8.00 10.50 6.32
C ALA A 152 8.14 9.13 5.63
N ALA A 153 7.66 9.01 4.38
CA ALA A 153 7.80 7.79 3.58
C ALA A 153 9.27 7.49 3.22
N GLY A 154 10.04 8.50 2.81
CA GLY A 154 11.46 8.39 2.49
C GLY A 154 12.34 7.99 3.69
N SER A 155 11.84 8.17 4.91
CA SER A 155 12.47 7.68 6.15
C SER A 155 12.19 6.19 6.43
N GLY A 156 11.54 5.46 5.50
CA GLY A 156 11.11 4.07 5.68
C GLY A 156 9.79 3.90 6.43
N GLY A 157 9.03 4.98 6.64
CA GLY A 157 7.72 4.93 7.28
C GLY A 157 6.59 4.59 6.30
N VAL A 158 5.66 3.73 6.69
CA VAL A 158 4.48 3.38 5.88
C VAL A 158 3.30 4.25 6.28
N ILE A 159 2.78 5.08 5.37
CA ILE A 159 1.61 5.92 5.65
C ILE A 159 0.36 5.03 5.77
N ARG A 160 -0.24 5.02 6.97
CA ARG A 160 -1.39 4.18 7.32
C ARG A 160 -2.73 4.89 7.27
N ALA A 161 -2.78 6.18 7.58
CA ALA A 161 -4.00 6.96 7.46
C ALA A 161 -3.73 8.46 7.43
N LEU A 162 -4.68 9.19 6.85
CA LEU A 162 -4.91 10.61 7.13
C LEU A 162 -5.97 10.74 8.23
N LEU A 163 -5.63 11.42 9.32
CA LEU A 163 -6.59 11.93 10.28
C LEU A 163 -6.90 13.39 9.93
N TRP A 164 -8.16 13.67 9.63
CA TRP A 164 -8.61 14.97 9.13
C TRP A 164 -9.66 15.60 10.05
N TYR A 165 -9.34 16.74 10.66
CA TYR A 165 -10.34 17.51 11.40
C TYR A 165 -10.32 18.99 11.00
N GLN A 166 -11.28 19.35 10.15
CA GLN A 166 -11.45 20.69 9.62
C GLN A 166 -12.89 20.95 9.21
N GLY A 167 -13.25 22.23 9.14
CA GLY A 167 -14.47 22.73 8.50
C GLY A 167 -15.08 23.92 9.21
N GLU A 168 -14.63 24.24 10.44
CA GLU A 168 -15.21 25.29 11.26
C GLU A 168 -15.14 26.65 10.55
N ALA A 169 -14.04 26.97 9.86
CA ALA A 169 -13.89 28.22 9.10
C ALA A 169 -14.83 28.32 7.88
N ASP A 170 -15.25 27.19 7.31
CA ASP A 170 -16.18 27.13 6.18
C ASP A 170 -17.64 27.32 6.62
N THR A 171 -17.93 27.38 7.93
CA THR A 171 -19.29 27.59 8.47
C THR A 171 -19.73 29.05 8.47
N VAL A 172 -18.85 30.00 8.15
CA VAL A 172 -19.12 31.45 8.14
C VAL A 172 -20.03 31.85 6.98
N ASN A 173 -19.72 31.38 5.79
CA ASN A 173 -20.36 31.77 4.55
C ASN A 173 -21.16 30.59 3.97
N HIS A 174 -22.37 30.87 3.49
CA HIS A 174 -23.27 29.84 2.95
C HIS A 174 -22.70 29.10 1.73
N GLU A 175 -22.02 29.81 0.84
CA GLU A 175 -21.40 29.26 -0.37
C GLU A 175 -20.21 28.35 -0.02
N ASP A 176 -19.36 28.75 0.92
CA ASP A 176 -18.26 27.89 1.41
C ASP A 176 -18.81 26.60 2.03
N ALA A 177 -19.83 26.71 2.89
CA ALA A 177 -20.48 25.56 3.50
C ALA A 177 -21.14 24.63 2.46
N LYS A 178 -21.78 25.19 1.42
CA LYS A 178 -22.41 24.43 0.33
C LYS A 178 -21.38 23.72 -0.54
N MET A 179 -20.26 24.36 -0.82
CA MET A 179 -19.16 23.82 -1.63
C MET A 179 -18.26 22.84 -0.86
N TYR A 180 -18.42 22.75 0.46
CA TYR A 180 -17.53 22.00 1.34
C TYR A 180 -17.34 20.54 0.91
N LYS A 181 -18.43 19.79 0.66
CA LYS A 181 -18.36 18.37 0.24
C LYS A 181 -17.47 18.19 -0.98
N TRP A 182 -17.74 18.96 -2.03
CA TRP A 182 -17.03 18.84 -3.30
C TRP A 182 -15.54 19.20 -3.15
N ARG A 183 -15.23 20.27 -2.40
CA ARG A 183 -13.83 20.66 -2.14
C ARG A 183 -13.10 19.60 -1.32
N LEU A 184 -13.78 19.00 -0.34
CA LEU A 184 -13.24 17.96 0.52
C LEU A 184 -12.97 16.65 -0.24
N GLU A 185 -13.92 16.18 -1.05
CA GLU A 185 -13.74 15.00 -1.90
C GLU A 185 -12.59 15.21 -2.89
N ARG A 186 -12.52 16.40 -3.50
CA ARG A 186 -11.45 16.75 -4.41
C ARG A 186 -10.09 16.78 -3.71
N PHE A 187 -10.02 17.31 -2.48
CA PHE A 187 -8.80 17.29 -1.67
C PHE A 187 -8.33 15.86 -1.38
N PHE A 188 -9.23 14.99 -0.92
CA PHE A 188 -8.91 13.59 -0.63
C PHE A 188 -8.47 12.82 -1.86
N THR A 189 -9.17 12.96 -2.99
CA THR A 189 -8.80 12.31 -4.25
C THR A 189 -7.44 12.78 -4.74
N HIS A 190 -7.16 14.08 -4.72
CA HIS A 190 -5.86 14.60 -5.13
C HIS A 190 -4.74 14.12 -4.20
N LEU A 191 -4.95 14.14 -2.88
CA LEU A 191 -3.92 13.70 -1.93
C LEU A 191 -3.57 12.22 -2.16
N ARG A 192 -4.58 11.37 -2.38
CA ARG A 192 -4.38 9.97 -2.73
C ARG A 192 -3.61 9.81 -4.04
N ALA A 193 -3.91 10.61 -5.06
CA ALA A 193 -3.24 10.56 -6.35
C ALA A 193 -1.76 11.01 -6.24
N ASP A 194 -1.50 12.15 -5.61
CA ASP A 194 -0.15 12.71 -5.51
C ASP A 194 0.76 11.86 -4.60
N LEU A 195 0.21 11.24 -3.55
CA LEU A 195 0.94 10.26 -2.74
C LEU A 195 0.99 8.85 -3.35
N GLN A 196 0.28 8.62 -4.46
CA GLN A 196 0.10 7.31 -5.10
C GLN A 196 -0.50 6.25 -4.15
N LEU A 197 -1.36 6.68 -3.23
CA LEU A 197 -2.05 5.86 -2.25
C LEU A 197 -3.57 5.87 -2.50
N PRO A 198 -4.08 5.21 -3.58
CA PRO A 198 -5.50 5.26 -3.94
C PRO A 198 -6.43 4.70 -2.87
N GLN A 199 -5.92 3.85 -1.98
CA GLN A 199 -6.65 3.22 -0.89
C GLN A 199 -6.34 3.82 0.49
N LEU A 200 -5.58 4.92 0.58
CA LEU A 200 -5.21 5.54 1.86
C LEU A 200 -6.46 5.70 2.75
N PRO A 201 -6.51 5.05 3.93
CA PRO A 201 -7.57 5.28 4.90
C PRO A 201 -7.61 6.76 5.29
N ILE A 202 -8.80 7.36 5.21
CA ILE A 202 -9.04 8.72 5.65
C ILE A 202 -10.09 8.67 6.74
N ILE A 203 -9.74 9.16 7.93
CA ILE A 203 -10.66 9.27 9.05
C ILE A 203 -10.88 10.75 9.28
N GLN A 204 -12.02 11.24 8.81
CA GLN A 204 -12.43 12.62 9.00
C GLN A 204 -13.29 12.78 10.25
N VAL A 205 -13.38 13.99 10.78
CA VAL A 205 -14.18 14.33 11.95
C VAL A 205 -15.32 15.27 11.57
N ALA A 206 -16.56 14.86 11.84
CA ALA A 206 -17.72 15.74 11.74
C ALA A 206 -17.71 16.75 12.90
N LEU A 207 -17.88 18.04 12.58
CA LEU A 207 -17.57 19.13 13.50
C LEU A 207 -18.38 19.12 14.81
N ALA A 208 -17.73 19.35 15.94
CA ALA A 208 -18.40 19.64 17.21
C ALA A 208 -19.02 21.06 17.27
N SER A 209 -18.43 22.00 16.54
CA SER A 209 -18.64 23.45 16.64
C SER A 209 -18.32 24.15 15.30
N GLY A 210 -18.51 25.46 15.20
CA GLY A 210 -18.06 26.24 14.04
C GLY A 210 -18.00 27.74 14.33
N THR A 211 -17.35 28.50 13.45
CA THR A 211 -17.20 29.96 13.59
C THR A 211 -18.38 30.76 13.00
N GLY A 212 -19.34 30.09 12.35
CA GLY A 212 -20.52 30.72 11.77
C GLY A 212 -21.76 29.82 11.78
N PRO A 213 -22.87 30.30 11.21
CA PRO A 213 -24.18 29.69 11.40
C PRO A 213 -24.38 28.38 10.60
N TYR A 214 -23.48 28.04 9.67
CA TYR A 214 -23.69 26.92 8.74
C TYR A 214 -23.05 25.59 9.19
N VAL A 215 -22.87 25.38 10.50
CA VAL A 215 -22.33 24.13 11.08
C VAL A 215 -23.10 22.90 10.59
N GLY A 216 -24.44 22.96 10.59
CA GLY A 216 -25.29 21.86 10.12
C GLY A 216 -25.06 21.50 8.65
N THR A 217 -24.80 22.49 7.80
CA THR A 217 -24.50 22.29 6.37
C THR A 217 -23.15 21.58 6.19
N VAL A 218 -22.10 22.04 6.87
CA VAL A 218 -20.76 21.43 6.80
C VAL A 218 -20.77 20.02 7.38
N ARG A 219 -21.43 19.79 8.52
CA ARG A 219 -21.61 18.44 9.09
C ARG A 219 -22.31 17.50 8.11
N LYS A 220 -23.42 17.95 7.51
CA LYS A 220 -24.14 17.17 6.49
C LYS A 220 -23.25 16.83 5.30
N ALA A 221 -22.36 17.74 4.89
CA ALA A 221 -21.37 17.48 3.86
C ALA A 221 -20.36 16.40 4.27
N GLN A 222 -19.81 16.46 5.49
CA GLN A 222 -18.85 15.49 6.02
C GLN A 222 -19.41 14.06 6.08
N PHE A 223 -20.67 13.90 6.50
CA PHE A 223 -21.33 12.58 6.50
C PHE A 223 -21.71 12.07 5.12
N LYS A 224 -21.83 12.95 4.11
CA LYS A 224 -22.22 12.59 2.75
C LYS A 224 -21.04 12.37 1.81
N VAL A 225 -19.80 12.49 2.28
CA VAL A 225 -18.62 12.17 1.47
C VAL A 225 -18.72 10.73 0.98
N ASP A 226 -18.69 10.56 -0.33
CA ASP A 226 -18.89 9.28 -1.00
C ASP A 226 -17.60 8.87 -1.72
N LEU A 227 -16.63 8.43 -0.91
CA LEU A 227 -15.32 7.97 -1.37
C LEU A 227 -14.95 6.68 -0.65
N PRO A 228 -14.27 5.72 -1.33
CA PRO A 228 -13.82 4.48 -0.70
C PRO A 228 -12.83 4.79 0.44
N ASN A 229 -12.81 3.94 1.47
CA ASN A 229 -11.92 4.05 2.65
C ASN A 229 -11.94 5.43 3.33
N VAL A 230 -13.05 6.14 3.28
CA VAL A 230 -13.30 7.32 4.11
C VAL A 230 -14.27 6.93 5.22
N LYS A 231 -13.91 7.24 6.47
CA LYS A 231 -14.75 7.07 7.65
C LYS A 231 -14.92 8.42 8.34
N THR A 232 -16.08 8.62 8.97
CA THR A 232 -16.42 9.86 9.67
C THR A 232 -16.68 9.57 11.14
N VAL A 233 -15.89 10.18 12.01
CA VAL A 233 -16.09 10.21 13.46
C VAL A 233 -16.92 11.43 13.82
N ASP A 234 -17.93 11.29 14.69
CA ASP A 234 -18.75 12.43 15.09
C ASP A 234 -18.23 13.07 16.39
N ALA A 235 -17.80 14.33 16.33
CA ALA A 235 -17.39 15.08 17.51
C ALA A 235 -18.54 15.86 18.18
N ALA A 236 -19.77 15.77 17.67
CA ALA A 236 -20.92 16.43 18.29
C ALA A 236 -21.09 16.00 19.76
N GLY A 237 -21.35 16.99 20.63
CA GLY A 237 -21.54 16.76 22.06
C GLY A 237 -20.24 16.65 22.87
N LEU A 238 -19.07 16.58 22.21
CA LEU A 238 -17.80 16.71 22.93
C LEU A 238 -17.70 18.09 23.58
N ARG A 239 -17.18 18.12 24.80
CA ARG A 239 -17.06 19.35 25.59
C ARG A 239 -16.12 20.35 24.93
N LEU A 240 -16.61 21.58 24.80
CA LEU A 240 -15.85 22.72 24.30
C LEU A 240 -15.18 23.49 25.44
N GLN A 241 -14.15 24.25 25.11
CA GLN A 241 -13.57 25.27 25.95
C GLN A 241 -14.53 26.47 26.11
N PRO A 242 -14.22 27.43 27.01
CA PRO A 242 -15.07 28.62 27.21
C PRO A 242 -15.27 29.48 25.96
N ASP A 243 -14.46 29.32 24.91
CA ASP A 243 -14.64 30.00 23.63
C ASP A 243 -15.77 29.42 22.76
N HIS A 244 -16.38 28.32 23.20
CA HIS A 244 -17.45 27.60 22.50
C HIS A 244 -17.06 27.15 21.07
N LEU A 245 -15.76 27.04 20.80
CA LEU A 245 -15.24 26.69 19.48
C LEU A 245 -14.28 25.51 19.56
N HIS A 246 -13.33 25.53 20.49
CA HIS A 246 -12.29 24.50 20.55
C HIS A 246 -12.65 23.39 21.53
N LEU A 247 -12.27 22.15 21.22
CA LEU A 247 -12.42 21.03 22.14
C LEU A 247 -11.56 21.23 23.40
N SER A 248 -12.10 20.86 24.57
CA SER A 248 -11.30 20.80 25.81
C SER A 248 -10.24 19.69 25.73
N THR A 249 -9.23 19.74 26.61
CA THR A 249 -8.21 18.69 26.73
C THR A 249 -8.82 17.30 26.88
N SER A 250 -9.85 17.13 27.73
CA SER A 250 -10.54 15.85 27.90
C SER A 250 -11.25 15.37 26.64
N SER A 251 -11.88 16.28 25.89
CA SER A 251 -12.53 15.97 24.62
C SER A 251 -11.55 15.59 23.53
N GLN A 252 -10.35 16.17 23.54
CA GLN A 252 -9.29 15.79 22.61
C GLN A 252 -8.78 14.36 22.87
N VAL A 253 -8.71 13.94 24.14
CA VAL A 253 -8.42 12.55 24.50
C VAL A 253 -9.51 11.62 23.96
N GLN A 254 -10.79 11.93 24.24
CA GLN A 254 -11.91 11.13 23.77
C GLN A 254 -11.94 11.04 22.24
N LEU A 255 -11.71 12.15 21.53
CA LEU A 255 -11.63 12.16 20.08
C LEU A 255 -10.47 11.29 19.56
N GLY A 256 -9.29 11.37 20.19
CA GLY A 256 -8.15 10.53 19.85
C GLY A 256 -8.46 9.04 19.97
N GLU A 257 -9.18 8.63 21.02
CA GLU A 257 -9.64 7.25 21.20
C GLU A 257 -10.65 6.84 20.14
N MET A 258 -11.62 7.70 19.80
CA MET A 258 -12.60 7.44 18.73
C MET A 258 -11.93 7.28 17.36
N LEU A 259 -10.92 8.11 17.07
CA LEU A 259 -10.12 7.99 15.85
C LEU A 259 -9.32 6.67 15.81
N ALA A 260 -8.76 6.25 16.95
CA ALA A 260 -8.00 5.00 17.05
C ALA A 260 -8.91 3.79 16.86
N ASP A 261 -10.08 3.78 17.50
CA ASP A 261 -11.09 2.72 17.31
C ASP A 261 -11.55 2.63 15.86
N THR A 262 -11.82 3.77 15.25
CA THR A 262 -12.22 3.81 13.83
C THR A 262 -11.11 3.27 12.93
N PHE A 263 -9.85 3.63 13.18
CA PHE A 263 -8.70 3.12 12.44
C PHE A 263 -8.56 1.60 12.55
N LEU A 264 -8.59 1.07 13.78
CA LEU A 264 -8.43 -0.36 14.04
C LEU A 264 -9.59 -1.20 13.48
N GLN A 265 -10.82 -0.65 13.45
CA GLN A 265 -11.99 -1.30 12.84
C GLN A 265 -12.00 -1.23 11.32
N SER A 266 -11.32 -0.24 10.73
CA SER A 266 -11.25 -0.06 9.27
C SER A 266 -10.08 -0.81 8.63
N ILE A 267 -9.13 -1.28 9.41
CA ILE A 267 -8.25 -2.39 9.03
C ILE A 267 -9.08 -3.67 9.14
N PRO A 268 -9.23 -4.50 8.09
CA PRO A 268 -9.85 -5.81 8.24
C PRO A 268 -9.10 -6.56 9.32
N ALA A 269 -9.79 -6.93 10.41
CA ALA A 269 -9.23 -7.83 11.40
C ALA A 269 -8.76 -9.10 10.66
N LEU A 270 -7.45 -9.36 10.68
CA LEU A 270 -6.96 -10.69 10.36
C LEU A 270 -7.70 -11.64 11.31
N PRO A 271 -8.40 -12.68 10.82
CA PRO A 271 -9.05 -13.61 11.72
C PRO A 271 -8.00 -14.18 12.67
N ALA A 272 -8.33 -14.15 13.96
CA ALA A 272 -7.43 -14.47 15.05
C ALA A 272 -6.76 -15.84 14.85
N PRO A 273 -5.52 -16.04 15.33
CA PRO A 273 -4.87 -17.33 15.30
C PRO A 273 -5.70 -18.33 16.12
N ILE A 274 -6.07 -19.46 15.52
CA ILE A 274 -6.60 -20.59 16.28
C ILE A 274 -5.45 -21.06 17.18
N GLN A 275 -5.55 -20.82 18.49
CA GLN A 275 -4.62 -21.37 19.47
C GLN A 275 -4.77 -22.90 19.49
N SER A 276 -3.75 -23.59 19.01
CA SER A 276 -3.61 -25.03 19.13
C SER A 276 -3.14 -25.39 20.54
N LYS A 277 -4.06 -25.45 21.51
CA LYS A 277 -3.85 -26.12 22.80
C LYS A 277 -5.20 -26.38 23.46
N GLU A 278 -5.79 -27.52 23.12
CA GLU A 278 -6.09 -28.61 24.06
C GLU A 278 -6.89 -29.69 23.32
N LEU A 279 -6.24 -30.84 23.12
CA LEU A 279 -6.83 -32.08 22.65
C LEU A 279 -7.48 -32.76 23.86
N GLY A 280 -8.79 -32.95 23.82
CA GLY A 280 -9.54 -33.66 24.85
C GLY A 280 -10.97 -33.97 24.42
N ILE A 281 -11.11 -34.91 23.48
CA ILE A 281 -12.25 -35.82 23.20
C ILE A 281 -13.63 -35.47 23.81
N ILE A 282 -14.64 -35.23 22.96
CA ILE A 282 -15.86 -36.05 22.68
C ILE A 282 -16.82 -35.16 21.88
N ILE A 283 -17.09 -35.51 20.61
CA ILE A 283 -18.16 -34.91 19.81
C ILE A 283 -19.45 -35.71 20.05
N PRO A 284 -20.57 -35.05 20.38
CA PRO A 284 -21.82 -35.42 19.76
C PRO A 284 -22.47 -34.22 19.04
N ALA A 285 -22.69 -34.48 17.76
CA ALA A 285 -23.71 -34.01 16.82
C ALA A 285 -24.47 -32.69 17.06
N ASN A 286 -24.52 -31.92 15.95
CA ASN A 286 -25.52 -30.94 15.52
C ASN A 286 -25.28 -29.47 15.90
N GLU A 287 -24.68 -28.70 14.99
CA GLU A 287 -25.36 -27.77 14.07
C GLU A 287 -24.32 -26.92 13.29
N GLU A 288 -24.64 -26.63 12.04
CA GLU A 288 -23.72 -26.33 10.94
C GLU A 288 -23.21 -24.87 10.91
N THR A 289 -21.92 -24.70 10.59
CA THR A 289 -21.36 -23.49 9.95
C THR A 289 -20.50 -23.92 8.75
N PRO A 290 -20.51 -23.18 7.62
CA PRO A 290 -20.03 -23.70 6.34
C PRO A 290 -18.50 -23.75 6.26
N SER A 291 -18.00 -24.90 5.81
CA SER A 291 -16.60 -25.24 5.63
C SER A 291 -15.97 -24.50 4.45
N ILE A 292 -14.77 -23.95 4.68
CA ILE A 292 -13.86 -23.54 3.61
C ILE A 292 -13.32 -24.85 2.99
N ILE A 293 -13.68 -25.06 1.73
CA ILE A 293 -13.40 -26.26 0.94
C ILE A 293 -11.89 -26.50 0.88
N LYS A 294 -11.43 -27.66 1.39
CA LYS A 294 -10.06 -28.13 1.18
C LYS A 294 -9.87 -28.44 -0.31
N ARG A 295 -8.65 -28.30 -0.83
CA ARG A 295 -8.31 -28.57 -2.23
C ARG A 295 -8.62 -30.00 -2.71
N SER A 296 -8.81 -30.96 -1.79
CA SER A 296 -9.29 -32.33 -2.07
C SER A 296 -10.82 -32.46 -2.14
N ASP A 297 -11.55 -31.47 -1.63
CA ASP A 297 -13.01 -31.43 -1.59
C ASP A 297 -13.58 -30.52 -2.71
N ALA A 298 -12.70 -29.81 -3.42
CA ALA A 298 -13.04 -28.95 -4.56
C ALA A 298 -13.42 -29.73 -5.82
N ASP A 299 -13.11 -31.02 -5.90
CA ASP A 299 -13.57 -31.88 -7.00
C ASP A 299 -15.07 -32.21 -6.88
N GLY A 300 -15.71 -31.93 -5.73
CA GLY A 300 -17.12 -32.25 -5.43
C GLY A 300 -18.11 -31.08 -5.51
N LEU A 301 -17.66 -29.82 -5.62
CA LEU A 301 -18.53 -28.64 -5.66
C LEU A 301 -18.47 -27.95 -7.03
N ARG A 302 -18.98 -28.64 -8.06
CA ARG A 302 -19.17 -28.08 -9.41
C ARG A 302 -20.36 -27.11 -9.43
N GLY A 303 -20.14 -25.88 -8.97
CA GLY A 303 -20.88 -24.71 -9.43
C GLY A 303 -20.15 -24.09 -10.61
N ASN A 304 -20.76 -24.09 -11.80
CA ASN A 304 -20.15 -23.76 -13.11
C ASN A 304 -19.60 -22.31 -13.29
N ASN A 305 -19.60 -21.45 -12.26
CA ASN A 305 -19.39 -19.99 -12.39
C ASN A 305 -18.36 -19.37 -11.43
N VAL A 306 -17.46 -20.16 -10.81
CA VAL A 306 -16.40 -19.58 -9.96
C VAL A 306 -15.42 -18.76 -10.80
N ARG A 307 -15.07 -17.55 -10.35
CA ARG A 307 -14.08 -16.69 -11.00
C ARG A 307 -12.67 -17.13 -10.63
N HIS A 308 -11.87 -17.48 -11.63
CA HIS A 308 -10.46 -17.81 -11.52
C HIS A 308 -9.61 -16.55 -11.73
N ILE A 309 -8.89 -16.14 -10.70
CA ILE A 309 -8.27 -14.83 -10.58
C ILE A 309 -6.76 -14.92 -10.83
N PHE A 310 -6.26 -14.01 -11.65
CA PHE A 310 -4.85 -13.84 -11.95
C PHE A 310 -4.42 -12.41 -11.64
N ILE A 311 -3.37 -12.27 -10.83
CA ILE A 311 -2.81 -10.97 -10.47
C ILE A 311 -1.72 -10.61 -11.48
N LEU A 312 -1.80 -9.42 -12.08
CA LEU A 312 -0.85 -8.93 -13.09
C LEU A 312 0.03 -7.86 -12.45
N ALA A 313 1.28 -8.20 -12.11
CA ALA A 313 2.17 -7.33 -11.33
C ALA A 313 3.57 -7.21 -11.95
N GLY A 314 4.28 -6.16 -11.55
CA GLY A 314 5.59 -5.81 -12.07
C GLY A 314 5.60 -4.39 -12.63
N GLN A 315 6.28 -4.17 -13.76
CA GLN A 315 6.46 -2.82 -14.33
C GLN A 315 5.86 -2.64 -15.72
N SER A 316 6.40 -1.71 -16.52
CA SER A 316 5.79 -1.23 -17.76
C SER A 316 5.52 -2.31 -18.82
N ASN A 317 6.33 -3.36 -18.91
CA ASN A 317 6.06 -4.46 -19.85
C ASN A 317 4.88 -5.35 -19.39
N MET A 318 4.62 -5.51 -18.09
CA MET A 318 3.36 -6.10 -17.60
C MET A 318 2.18 -5.12 -17.77
N ALA A 319 2.41 -3.84 -17.42
CA ALA A 319 1.37 -2.81 -17.51
C ALA A 319 0.85 -2.64 -18.95
N GLY A 320 1.77 -2.76 -19.91
CA GLY A 320 1.48 -2.74 -21.34
C GLY A 320 2.00 -1.47 -22.02
N ARG A 321 2.79 -1.66 -23.08
CA ARG A 321 3.36 -0.59 -23.94
C ARG A 321 3.35 -0.97 -25.43
N GLY A 322 2.75 -2.11 -25.78
CA GLY A 322 2.54 -2.48 -27.18
C GLY A 322 1.69 -1.43 -27.88
N GLY A 323 2.14 -0.95 -29.03
CA GLY A 323 1.46 0.09 -29.82
C GLY A 323 1.64 1.52 -29.31
N VAL A 324 2.35 1.73 -28.19
CA VAL A 324 2.63 3.08 -27.68
C VAL A 324 3.83 3.69 -28.40
N ARG A 325 3.64 4.84 -29.04
CA ARG A 325 4.70 5.63 -29.69
C ARG A 325 4.58 7.09 -29.28
N LYS A 326 5.69 7.70 -28.84
CA LYS A 326 5.74 9.10 -28.39
C LYS A 326 4.63 9.47 -27.38
N GLY A 327 4.33 8.55 -26.47
CA GLY A 327 3.29 8.74 -25.44
C GLY A 327 1.86 8.60 -25.94
N ILE A 328 1.62 8.07 -27.14
CA ILE A 328 0.27 7.85 -27.70
C ILE A 328 0.15 6.36 -28.05
N TRP A 329 -0.91 5.71 -27.59
CA TRP A 329 -1.25 4.35 -28.01
C TRP A 329 -1.98 4.39 -29.37
N ASP A 330 -1.60 3.51 -30.30
CA ASP A 330 -2.20 3.43 -31.63
C ASP A 330 -3.65 2.91 -31.64
N GLY A 331 -4.14 2.39 -30.52
CA GLY A 331 -5.50 1.85 -30.39
C GLY A 331 -5.68 0.51 -31.10
N PHE A 332 -4.61 -0.10 -31.60
CA PHE A 332 -4.68 -1.38 -32.28
C PHE A 332 -4.81 -2.53 -31.28
N ILE A 333 -5.90 -3.29 -31.39
CA ILE A 333 -6.20 -4.45 -30.56
C ILE A 333 -6.11 -5.70 -31.46
N PRO A 334 -5.11 -6.58 -31.26
CA PRO A 334 -5.04 -7.87 -31.94
C PRO A 334 -6.23 -8.76 -31.62
N ARG A 335 -6.55 -9.70 -32.51
CA ARG A 335 -7.66 -10.64 -32.33
C ARG A 335 -7.53 -11.45 -31.05
N GLU A 336 -6.32 -11.83 -30.69
CA GLU A 336 -5.98 -12.59 -29.49
C GLU A 336 -6.27 -11.81 -28.20
N CYS A 337 -6.35 -10.48 -28.29
CA CYS A 337 -6.68 -9.57 -27.20
C CYS A 337 -8.17 -9.16 -27.19
N GLU A 338 -9.01 -9.72 -28.08
CA GLU A 338 -10.43 -9.37 -28.13
C GLU A 338 -11.11 -9.62 -26.77
N PRO A 339 -12.00 -8.71 -26.34
CA PRO A 339 -12.73 -8.87 -25.09
C PRO A 339 -13.69 -10.04 -25.16
N ASN A 340 -13.92 -10.67 -24.00
CA ASN A 340 -14.81 -11.80 -23.85
C ASN A 340 -15.65 -11.61 -22.58
N PRO A 341 -16.99 -11.79 -22.62
CA PRO A 341 -17.86 -11.64 -21.45
C PRO A 341 -17.49 -12.53 -20.25
N ALA A 342 -16.75 -13.62 -20.47
CA ALA A 342 -16.24 -14.48 -19.41
C ALA A 342 -14.96 -13.95 -18.74
N ILE A 343 -14.34 -12.90 -19.27
CA ILE A 343 -13.07 -12.34 -18.78
C ILE A 343 -13.33 -10.96 -18.21
N HIS A 344 -13.08 -10.82 -16.91
CA HIS A 344 -13.33 -9.60 -16.16
C HIS A 344 -12.03 -8.96 -15.71
N ARG A 345 -12.03 -7.65 -15.56
CA ARG A 345 -10.94 -6.86 -15.00
C ARG A 345 -11.43 -6.19 -13.73
N LEU A 346 -10.61 -6.18 -12.67
CA LEU A 346 -10.88 -5.38 -11.48
C LEU A 346 -10.38 -3.95 -11.73
N SER A 347 -11.28 -2.98 -11.79
CA SER A 347 -10.92 -1.58 -12.02
C SER A 347 -10.20 -0.94 -10.82
N ALA A 348 -9.73 0.29 -10.98
CA ALA A 348 -9.21 1.12 -9.88
C ALA A 348 -10.27 1.45 -8.83
N SER A 349 -11.55 1.54 -9.25
CA SER A 349 -12.71 1.71 -8.36
C SER A 349 -13.13 0.40 -7.67
N LEU A 350 -12.35 -0.68 -7.83
CA LEU A 350 -12.61 -1.98 -7.22
C LEU A 350 -13.92 -2.64 -7.67
N THR A 351 -14.33 -2.34 -8.90
CA THR A 351 -15.50 -2.95 -9.54
C THR A 351 -15.04 -3.90 -10.63
N TRP A 352 -15.69 -5.07 -10.71
CA TRP A 352 -15.48 -5.97 -11.83
C TRP A 352 -16.19 -5.44 -13.06
N GLU A 353 -15.48 -5.36 -14.17
CA GLU A 353 -15.98 -4.97 -15.49
C GLU A 353 -15.46 -5.95 -16.55
N GLU A 354 -16.05 -5.93 -17.75
CA GLU A 354 -15.52 -6.71 -18.88
C GLU A 354 -14.10 -6.25 -19.22
N ALA A 355 -13.16 -7.21 -19.31
CA ALA A 355 -11.76 -6.88 -19.53
C ALA A 355 -11.51 -6.40 -20.95
N ARG A 356 -10.87 -5.23 -21.07
CA ARG A 356 -10.48 -4.59 -22.34
C ARG A 356 -9.09 -4.01 -22.18
N GLU A 357 -8.27 -4.09 -23.22
CA GLU A 357 -7.01 -3.34 -23.25
C GLU A 357 -7.27 -1.84 -23.41
N PRO A 358 -6.43 -0.97 -22.83
CA PRO A 358 -5.27 -1.30 -21.99
C PRO A 358 -5.66 -1.65 -20.55
N LEU A 359 -5.27 -2.83 -20.06
CA LEU A 359 -5.72 -3.33 -18.75
C LEU A 359 -5.30 -2.46 -17.54
N HIS A 360 -4.23 -1.67 -17.69
CA HIS A 360 -3.67 -0.83 -16.62
C HIS A 360 -4.02 0.67 -16.77
N ALA A 361 -4.98 1.05 -17.61
CA ALA A 361 -5.29 2.46 -17.91
C ALA A 361 -5.66 3.33 -16.70
N ASP A 362 -6.38 2.76 -15.73
CA ASP A 362 -6.75 3.42 -14.47
C ASP A 362 -5.83 3.01 -13.30
N ILE A 363 -4.78 2.24 -13.56
CA ILE A 363 -3.82 1.74 -12.55
C ILE A 363 -2.47 2.46 -12.68
N ASP A 364 -1.87 2.47 -13.87
CA ASP A 364 -0.57 3.09 -14.18
C ASP A 364 -0.76 4.56 -14.65
N LEU A 365 -1.41 5.37 -13.80
CA LEU A 365 -2.01 6.67 -14.15
C LEU A 365 -1.06 7.73 -14.73
N ASN A 366 0.25 7.60 -14.49
CA ASN A 366 1.24 8.60 -14.90
C ASN A 366 1.88 8.28 -16.26
N LYS A 367 1.42 7.23 -16.96
CA LYS A 367 2.02 6.74 -18.20
C LYS A 367 0.94 6.36 -19.21
N THR A 368 1.23 6.57 -20.49
CA THR A 368 0.39 6.01 -21.55
C THR A 368 0.62 4.51 -21.61
N VAL A 369 -0.45 3.76 -21.35
CA VAL A 369 -0.50 2.31 -21.44
C VAL A 369 -1.00 1.87 -22.82
N GLY A 370 -0.54 0.71 -23.26
CA GLY A 370 -1.02 0.03 -24.47
C GLY A 370 -1.20 -1.45 -24.19
N ILE A 371 -0.96 -2.29 -25.20
CA ILE A 371 -1.12 -3.75 -25.07
C ILE A 371 -0.07 -4.31 -24.07
N GLY A 372 -0.55 -5.10 -23.11
CA GLY A 372 0.24 -5.99 -22.26
C GLY A 372 -0.08 -7.48 -22.54
N PRO A 373 0.45 -8.43 -21.75
CA PRO A 373 0.25 -9.86 -22.01
C PRO A 373 -1.09 -10.41 -21.45
N GLY A 374 -1.81 -9.61 -20.66
CA GLY A 374 -2.92 -10.07 -19.81
C GLY A 374 -4.14 -10.60 -20.57
N MET A 375 -4.61 -9.90 -21.59
CA MET A 375 -5.77 -10.36 -22.36
C MET A 375 -5.49 -11.65 -23.12
N VAL A 376 -4.33 -11.75 -23.77
CA VAL A 376 -3.94 -12.97 -24.52
C VAL A 376 -3.75 -14.15 -23.57
N PHE A 377 -3.11 -13.93 -22.42
CA PHE A 377 -3.02 -14.93 -21.37
C PHE A 377 -4.41 -15.45 -20.98
N ALA A 378 -5.34 -14.54 -20.68
CA ALA A 378 -6.69 -14.90 -20.25
C ALA A 378 -7.47 -15.65 -21.33
N ASN A 379 -7.49 -15.15 -22.56
CA ASN A 379 -8.16 -15.80 -23.68
C ASN A 379 -7.59 -17.21 -23.92
N THR A 380 -6.26 -17.37 -23.86
CA THR A 380 -5.60 -18.66 -24.04
C THR A 380 -5.94 -19.65 -22.93
N VAL A 381 -5.94 -19.20 -21.67
CA VAL A 381 -6.33 -20.04 -20.51
C VAL A 381 -7.79 -20.46 -20.60
N LEU A 382 -8.68 -19.54 -20.99
CA LEU A 382 -10.11 -19.81 -21.16
C LEU A 382 -10.36 -20.82 -22.31
N GLN A 383 -9.60 -20.70 -23.40
CA GLN A 383 -9.75 -21.56 -24.57
C GLN A 383 -9.18 -22.97 -24.35
N LYS A 384 -7.99 -23.08 -23.75
CA LYS A 384 -7.25 -24.35 -23.64
C LYS A 384 -7.48 -25.09 -22.31
N GLY A 385 -7.97 -24.40 -21.28
CA GLY A 385 -8.14 -24.99 -19.96
C GLY A 385 -9.61 -25.28 -19.64
N ASP A 386 -9.99 -26.56 -19.69
CA ASP A 386 -11.38 -27.01 -19.55
C ASP A 386 -12.06 -26.58 -18.24
N ARG A 387 -11.27 -26.34 -17.18
CA ARG A 387 -11.77 -25.94 -15.85
C ARG A 387 -12.10 -24.45 -15.72
N PHE A 388 -11.54 -23.59 -16.57
CA PHE A 388 -11.73 -22.15 -16.45
C PHE A 388 -12.96 -21.72 -17.23
N LYS A 389 -13.98 -21.19 -16.54
CA LYS A 389 -15.21 -20.68 -17.17
C LYS A 389 -15.38 -19.18 -17.02
N VAL A 390 -14.87 -18.61 -15.93
CA VAL A 390 -14.84 -17.17 -15.69
C VAL A 390 -13.45 -16.80 -15.22
N ILE A 391 -12.82 -15.83 -15.91
CA ILE A 391 -11.49 -15.32 -15.56
C ILE A 391 -11.63 -13.92 -14.95
N GLY A 392 -10.83 -13.65 -13.92
CA GLY A 392 -10.65 -12.34 -13.33
C GLY A 392 -9.20 -11.90 -13.44
N LEU A 393 -8.96 -10.73 -14.03
CA LEU A 393 -7.66 -10.09 -14.11
C LEU A 393 -7.59 -8.97 -13.08
N VAL A 394 -6.54 -8.98 -12.25
CA VAL A 394 -6.29 -7.95 -11.24
C VAL A 394 -5.01 -7.20 -11.63
N PRO A 395 -5.12 -6.13 -12.42
CA PRO A 395 -3.97 -5.33 -12.84
C PRO A 395 -3.40 -4.55 -11.65
N CYS A 396 -2.09 -4.66 -11.43
CA CYS A 396 -1.36 -4.03 -10.33
C CYS A 396 -0.03 -3.40 -10.77
N ALA A 397 0.46 -3.68 -11.99
CA ALA A 397 1.77 -3.24 -12.43
C ALA A 397 1.87 -1.71 -12.53
N VAL A 398 3.06 -1.18 -12.20
CA VAL A 398 3.37 0.26 -12.22
C VAL A 398 4.67 0.52 -12.95
N GLY A 399 4.63 1.39 -13.97
CA GLY A 399 5.80 1.66 -14.80
C GLY A 399 6.98 2.26 -14.03
N ALA A 400 8.20 1.86 -14.40
CA ALA A 400 9.46 2.36 -13.83
C ALA A 400 9.70 2.07 -12.32
N SER A 401 8.95 1.15 -11.72
CA SER A 401 9.24 0.64 -10.38
C SER A 401 10.47 -0.27 -10.37
N SER A 402 11.32 -0.13 -9.36
CA SER A 402 12.35 -1.10 -8.97
C SER A 402 11.74 -2.19 -8.08
N ILE A 403 12.44 -3.30 -7.87
CA ILE A 403 11.95 -4.35 -6.95
C ILE A 403 11.84 -3.85 -5.50
N ASN A 404 12.62 -2.84 -5.12
CA ASN A 404 12.53 -2.23 -3.78
C ASN A 404 11.18 -1.54 -3.54
N ASP A 405 10.52 -1.07 -4.61
CA ASP A 405 9.19 -0.46 -4.54
C ASP A 405 8.09 -1.50 -4.28
N TRP A 406 8.42 -2.80 -4.34
CA TRP A 406 7.53 -3.93 -4.14
C TRP A 406 7.78 -4.68 -2.83
N CYS A 407 8.73 -4.26 -1.99
CA CYS A 407 8.95 -4.88 -0.69
C CYS A 407 7.69 -4.86 0.18
N ARG A 408 7.49 -5.88 1.01
CA ARG A 408 6.35 -5.94 1.94
C ARG A 408 6.22 -4.65 2.76
N GLY A 409 5.02 -4.10 2.76
CA GLY A 409 4.71 -2.82 3.41
C GLY A 409 4.88 -1.59 2.52
N SER A 410 5.50 -1.71 1.34
CA SER A 410 5.55 -0.63 0.36
C SER A 410 4.17 -0.30 -0.21
N VAL A 411 4.09 0.84 -0.92
CA VAL A 411 2.85 1.29 -1.56
C VAL A 411 2.34 0.28 -2.59
N LEU A 412 3.21 -0.19 -3.49
CA LEU A 412 2.83 -1.10 -4.58
C LEU A 412 2.45 -2.47 -4.04
N TYR A 413 3.19 -2.98 -3.06
CA TYR A 413 2.89 -4.24 -2.38
C TYR A 413 1.52 -4.20 -1.70
N ASN A 414 1.27 -3.18 -0.87
CA ASN A 414 0.00 -3.07 -0.15
C ASN A 414 -1.19 -2.88 -1.09
N ASN A 415 -0.99 -2.16 -2.20
CA ASN A 415 -2.02 -2.00 -3.22
C ASN A 415 -2.36 -3.36 -3.86
N LEU A 416 -1.35 -4.15 -4.24
CA LEU A 416 -1.55 -5.50 -4.76
C LEU A 416 -2.33 -6.38 -3.77
N ILE A 417 -1.92 -6.42 -2.50
CA ILE A 417 -2.62 -7.19 -1.45
C ILE A 417 -4.07 -6.73 -1.30
N ALA A 418 -4.32 -5.41 -1.23
CA ALA A 418 -5.67 -4.87 -1.08
C ALA A 418 -6.57 -5.26 -2.26
N ARG A 419 -6.05 -5.16 -3.50
CA ARG A 419 -6.77 -5.55 -4.72
C ARG A 419 -7.04 -7.05 -4.77
N ALA A 420 -6.08 -7.87 -4.37
CA ALA A 420 -6.22 -9.32 -4.28
C ALA A 420 -7.30 -9.73 -3.25
N ILE A 421 -7.30 -9.11 -2.07
CA ILE A 421 -8.32 -9.35 -1.03
C ILE A 421 -9.72 -8.99 -1.53
N VAL A 422 -9.85 -7.87 -2.25
CA VAL A 422 -11.13 -7.48 -2.85
C VAL A 422 -11.57 -8.47 -3.92
N ALA A 423 -10.64 -8.93 -4.75
CA ALA A 423 -10.94 -9.83 -5.85
C ALA A 423 -11.59 -11.15 -5.39
N ILE A 424 -11.23 -11.63 -4.20
CA ILE A 424 -11.76 -12.89 -3.63
C ILE A 424 -13.02 -12.73 -2.79
N LYS A 425 -13.52 -11.52 -2.54
CA LYS A 425 -14.68 -11.28 -1.66
C LYS A 425 -15.93 -12.05 -2.07
N ASP A 426 -16.14 -12.23 -3.38
CA ASP A 426 -17.31 -12.90 -3.93
C ASP A 426 -17.05 -14.39 -4.22
N GLY A 427 -16.10 -15.01 -3.50
CA GLY A 427 -15.79 -16.44 -3.64
C GLY A 427 -14.87 -16.79 -4.82
N GLY A 428 -14.16 -15.81 -5.38
CA GLY A 428 -13.16 -16.04 -6.42
C GLY A 428 -11.90 -16.74 -5.90
N ILE A 429 -11.19 -17.45 -6.77
CA ILE A 429 -9.99 -18.23 -6.44
C ILE A 429 -8.78 -17.61 -7.12
N ILE A 430 -7.76 -17.21 -6.35
CA ILE A 430 -6.48 -16.75 -6.93
C ILE A 430 -5.70 -17.98 -7.41
N GLU A 431 -5.46 -18.04 -8.72
CA GLU A 431 -4.81 -19.15 -9.40
C GLU A 431 -3.30 -18.94 -9.57
N ALA A 432 -2.88 -17.70 -9.87
CA ALA A 432 -1.45 -17.37 -10.00
C ALA A 432 -1.20 -15.86 -9.91
N ILE A 433 0.06 -15.51 -9.64
CA ILE A 433 0.61 -14.17 -9.86
C ILE A 433 1.45 -14.22 -11.13
N LEU A 434 1.19 -13.29 -12.04
CA LEU A 434 2.00 -13.03 -13.23
C LEU A 434 2.93 -11.87 -12.92
N TRP A 435 4.23 -12.11 -12.91
CA TRP A 435 5.26 -11.15 -12.51
C TRP A 435 6.22 -10.87 -13.67
N TYR A 436 6.25 -9.63 -14.14
CA TYR A 436 7.24 -9.18 -15.13
C TYR A 436 7.85 -7.83 -14.69
N GLN A 437 9.04 -7.92 -14.09
CA GLN A 437 9.78 -6.78 -13.56
C GLN A 437 11.28 -7.03 -13.58
N GLY A 438 12.05 -5.94 -13.56
CA GLY A 438 13.47 -5.94 -13.31
C GLY A 438 14.24 -4.86 -14.06
N GLU A 439 13.67 -4.27 -15.12
CA GLU A 439 14.43 -3.41 -16.04
C GLU A 439 14.99 -2.18 -15.31
N ARG A 440 14.28 -1.67 -14.29
CA ARG A 440 14.77 -0.56 -13.46
C ARG A 440 15.97 -0.94 -12.58
N ASP A 441 16.12 -2.19 -12.20
CA ASP A 441 17.16 -2.68 -11.30
C ASP A 441 18.49 -2.96 -12.03
N THR A 442 18.49 -2.94 -13.37
CA THR A 442 19.69 -3.18 -14.20
C THR A 442 20.69 -2.00 -14.25
N PHE A 443 20.42 -0.88 -13.57
CA PHE A 443 21.26 0.33 -13.64
C PHE A 443 22.46 0.31 -12.70
N HIS A 444 22.38 -0.44 -11.60
CA HIS A 444 23.43 -0.45 -10.58
C HIS A 444 23.67 -1.85 -10.04
N THR A 445 24.94 -2.21 -9.84
CA THR A 445 25.34 -3.53 -9.35
C THR A 445 24.68 -3.87 -8.01
N LYS A 446 24.60 -2.89 -7.09
CA LYS A 446 23.92 -3.05 -5.79
C LYS A 446 22.44 -3.48 -5.88
N ASP A 447 21.76 -3.15 -6.98
CA ASP A 447 20.35 -3.48 -7.18
C ASP A 447 20.22 -4.88 -7.78
N VAL A 448 21.17 -5.27 -8.64
CA VAL A 448 21.27 -6.61 -9.23
C VAL A 448 21.72 -7.67 -8.21
N ASP A 449 22.78 -7.42 -7.44
CA ASP A 449 23.41 -8.40 -6.52
C ASP A 449 22.45 -9.00 -5.47
N HIS A 450 21.29 -8.37 -5.27
CA HIS A 450 20.28 -8.79 -4.32
C HIS A 450 18.90 -8.97 -4.96
N TYR A 451 18.81 -9.00 -6.29
CA TYR A 451 17.53 -9.07 -6.98
C TYR A 451 16.83 -10.39 -6.72
N LYS A 452 17.56 -11.51 -6.81
CA LYS A 452 17.04 -12.85 -6.49
C LYS A 452 16.43 -12.88 -5.08
N ASP A 453 17.23 -12.50 -4.07
CA ASP A 453 16.80 -12.55 -2.66
C ASP A 453 15.54 -11.69 -2.43
N LYS A 454 15.49 -10.50 -3.03
CA LYS A 454 14.33 -9.61 -2.91
C LYS A 454 13.09 -10.19 -3.59
N LEU A 455 13.25 -10.84 -4.75
CA LEU A 455 12.14 -11.48 -5.45
C LEU A 455 11.63 -12.71 -4.68
N GLU A 456 12.52 -13.51 -4.12
CA GLU A 456 12.14 -14.63 -3.25
C GLU A 456 11.37 -14.14 -2.02
N HIS A 457 11.86 -13.08 -1.37
CA HIS A 457 11.16 -12.46 -0.24
C HIS A 457 9.79 -11.91 -0.64
N LEU A 458 9.68 -11.19 -1.77
CA LEU A 458 8.41 -10.71 -2.29
C LEU A 458 7.42 -11.86 -2.49
N ILE A 459 7.84 -12.96 -3.11
CA ILE A 459 6.99 -14.13 -3.37
C ILE A 459 6.52 -14.77 -2.05
N LEU A 460 7.44 -14.96 -1.10
CA LEU A 460 7.12 -15.53 0.21
C LEU A 460 6.17 -14.63 1.00
N ASP A 461 6.40 -13.32 0.99
CA ASP A 461 5.56 -12.32 1.63
C ASP A 461 4.14 -12.32 1.03
N LEU A 462 4.02 -12.29 -0.30
CA LEU A 462 2.73 -12.37 -0.99
C LEU A 462 1.97 -13.67 -0.64
N ARG A 463 2.67 -14.81 -0.65
CA ARG A 463 2.09 -16.10 -0.26
C ARG A 463 1.60 -16.09 1.18
N ASN A 464 2.37 -15.49 2.09
CA ASN A 464 2.02 -15.40 3.50
C ASN A 464 0.81 -14.48 3.72
N ASP A 465 0.84 -13.26 3.18
CA ASP A 465 -0.20 -12.26 3.40
C ASP A 465 -1.51 -12.63 2.69
N LEU A 466 -1.45 -13.33 1.54
CA LEU A 466 -2.63 -13.91 0.89
C LEU A 466 -3.06 -15.25 1.50
N ARG A 467 -2.27 -15.83 2.41
CA ARG A 467 -2.46 -17.16 3.02
C ARG A 467 -2.53 -18.29 1.98
N LEU A 468 -1.76 -18.17 0.90
CA LEU A 468 -1.65 -19.13 -0.19
C LEU A 468 -0.19 -19.62 -0.30
N PRO A 469 0.29 -20.49 0.61
CA PRO A 469 1.70 -20.88 0.71
C PRO A 469 2.26 -21.55 -0.57
N ASN A 470 1.37 -22.10 -1.40
CA ASN A 470 1.71 -22.79 -2.63
C ASN A 470 1.27 -22.02 -3.89
N LEU A 471 0.95 -20.72 -3.78
CA LEU A 471 0.48 -19.91 -4.90
C LEU A 471 1.49 -19.92 -6.05
N PRO A 472 1.10 -20.39 -7.25
CA PRO A 472 1.96 -20.31 -8.43
C PRO A 472 2.33 -18.86 -8.75
N VAL A 473 3.61 -18.65 -9.08
CA VAL A 473 4.11 -17.37 -9.59
C VAL A 473 4.76 -17.63 -10.94
N ILE A 474 4.29 -16.93 -11.97
CA ILE A 474 4.90 -16.94 -13.30
C ILE A 474 5.83 -15.75 -13.37
N GLU A 475 7.12 -16.02 -13.26
CA GLU A 475 8.20 -15.06 -13.39
C GLU A 475 8.62 -14.95 -14.86
N VAL A 476 8.59 -13.74 -15.40
CA VAL A 476 9.05 -13.43 -16.75
C VAL A 476 10.48 -12.87 -16.67
N LEU A 477 11.42 -13.56 -17.32
CA LEU A 477 12.80 -13.10 -17.45
C LEU A 477 12.85 -11.86 -18.36
N LEU A 478 13.74 -10.92 -18.08
CA LEU A 478 13.80 -9.69 -18.87
C LEU A 478 14.22 -9.95 -20.32
N SER A 479 13.40 -9.56 -21.30
CA SER A 479 13.84 -9.56 -22.71
C SER A 479 14.85 -8.45 -23.03
N SER A 480 14.81 -7.34 -22.29
CA SER A 480 15.49 -6.08 -22.65
C SER A 480 15.58 -5.15 -21.45
N SER A 481 16.53 -4.21 -21.50
CA SER A 481 16.64 -3.09 -20.57
C SER A 481 17.55 -1.99 -21.13
N ASN A 482 17.42 -0.77 -20.62
CA ASN A 482 18.37 0.33 -20.85
C ASN A 482 19.58 0.30 -19.89
N GLY A 483 19.52 -0.44 -18.79
CA GLY A 483 20.62 -0.54 -17.85
C GLY A 483 21.70 -1.54 -18.33
N PRO A 484 22.97 -1.31 -17.99
CA PRO A 484 24.09 -2.09 -18.51
C PRO A 484 24.18 -3.52 -17.96
N LEU A 485 23.38 -3.87 -16.94
CA LEU A 485 23.48 -5.14 -16.21
C LEU A 485 22.34 -6.12 -16.52
N LEU A 486 21.80 -6.09 -17.74
CA LEU A 486 20.72 -6.97 -18.16
C LEU A 486 21.04 -8.46 -17.94
N ASP A 487 22.20 -8.91 -18.41
CA ASP A 487 22.58 -10.33 -18.31
C ASP A 487 22.75 -10.77 -16.85
N ALA A 488 23.39 -9.94 -16.03
CA ALA A 488 23.55 -10.22 -14.60
C ALA A 488 22.20 -10.30 -13.88
N LEU A 489 21.26 -9.39 -14.17
CA LEU A 489 19.91 -9.46 -13.59
C LEU A 489 19.13 -10.69 -14.07
N ARG A 490 19.30 -11.09 -15.33
CA ARG A 490 18.69 -12.33 -15.85
C ARG A 490 19.25 -13.58 -15.16
N GLU A 491 20.53 -13.60 -14.80
CA GLU A 491 21.10 -14.69 -13.97
C GLU A 491 20.44 -14.74 -12.59
N GLU A 492 20.21 -13.58 -11.95
CA GLU A 492 19.49 -13.50 -10.68
C GLU A 492 18.04 -14.02 -10.79
N GLN A 493 17.31 -13.63 -11.84
CA GLN A 493 15.97 -14.15 -12.14
C GLN A 493 16.00 -15.68 -12.34
N ARG A 494 16.96 -16.22 -13.10
CA ARG A 494 17.13 -17.66 -13.27
C ARG A 494 17.42 -18.37 -11.95
N GLY A 495 18.18 -17.70 -11.08
CA GLY A 495 18.63 -18.20 -9.79
C GLY A 495 17.54 -18.31 -8.71
N VAL A 496 16.36 -17.71 -8.90
CA VAL A 496 15.21 -17.83 -7.97
C VAL A 496 14.83 -19.30 -7.79
N ASP A 497 14.93 -19.82 -6.57
CA ASP A 497 14.71 -21.23 -6.26
C ASP A 497 13.63 -21.39 -5.17
N LEU A 498 12.38 -21.20 -5.59
CA LEU A 498 11.21 -21.41 -4.75
C LEU A 498 10.25 -22.41 -5.39
N PRO A 499 9.55 -23.24 -4.59
CA PRO A 499 8.54 -24.14 -5.11
C PRO A 499 7.43 -23.35 -5.81
N ASN A 500 6.88 -23.92 -6.88
CA ASN A 500 5.78 -23.35 -7.67
C ASN A 500 6.09 -21.96 -8.28
N VAL A 501 7.37 -21.64 -8.52
CA VAL A 501 7.77 -20.53 -9.38
C VAL A 501 8.06 -21.07 -10.78
N ILE A 502 7.40 -20.50 -11.79
CA ILE A 502 7.44 -20.93 -13.19
C ILE A 502 8.15 -19.82 -13.97
N LYS A 503 9.21 -20.16 -14.71
CA LYS A 503 10.00 -19.20 -15.48
C LYS A 503 9.56 -19.19 -16.94
N VAL A 504 9.36 -17.99 -17.48
CA VAL A 504 9.08 -17.75 -18.91
C VAL A 504 10.16 -16.83 -19.45
N ASP A 505 10.82 -17.22 -20.54
CA ASP A 505 11.91 -16.45 -21.14
C ASP A 505 11.50 -15.87 -22.51
N PRO A 506 11.11 -14.58 -22.57
CA PRO A 506 10.74 -13.89 -23.81
C PRO A 506 11.95 -13.36 -24.60
N LEU A 507 13.19 -13.75 -24.26
CA LEU A 507 14.37 -13.24 -24.93
C LEU A 507 14.28 -13.40 -26.46
N GLY A 508 14.50 -12.29 -27.17
CA GLY A 508 14.44 -12.23 -28.63
C GLY A 508 13.08 -11.84 -29.19
N LEU A 509 12.05 -11.64 -28.35
CA LEU A 509 10.79 -11.08 -28.82
C LEU A 509 10.96 -9.63 -29.33
N PRO A 510 10.19 -9.20 -30.36
CA PRO A 510 10.37 -7.89 -30.96
C PRO A 510 10.12 -6.71 -30.00
N LEU A 511 11.06 -5.78 -29.97
CA LEU A 511 11.01 -4.57 -29.16
C LEU A 511 10.49 -3.36 -29.95
N GLN A 512 9.90 -2.42 -29.24
CA GLN A 512 9.58 -1.09 -29.73
C GLN A 512 10.88 -0.34 -30.08
N PRO A 513 10.79 0.77 -30.85
CA PRO A 513 11.96 1.57 -31.22
C PRO A 513 12.77 2.14 -30.05
N ASP A 514 12.21 2.13 -28.83
CA ASP A 514 12.93 2.54 -27.62
C ASP A 514 13.92 1.49 -27.11
N GLY A 515 13.94 0.28 -27.68
CA GLY A 515 14.85 -0.80 -27.30
C GLY A 515 14.55 -1.43 -25.93
N VAL A 516 13.42 -1.10 -25.29
CA VAL A 516 13.08 -1.58 -23.94
C VAL A 516 11.75 -2.30 -23.91
N HIS A 517 10.71 -1.72 -24.52
CA HIS A 517 9.37 -2.26 -24.36
C HIS A 517 9.03 -3.27 -25.46
N LEU A 518 8.29 -4.31 -25.12
CA LEU A 518 7.78 -5.26 -26.10
C LEU A 518 6.77 -4.59 -27.05
N THR A 519 6.84 -4.94 -28.33
CA THR A 519 5.80 -4.57 -29.32
C THR A 519 4.47 -5.25 -29.01
N THR A 520 3.38 -4.81 -29.65
CA THR A 520 2.08 -5.51 -29.56
C THR A 520 2.18 -6.99 -29.93
N VAL A 521 2.89 -7.33 -31.00
CA VAL A 521 3.07 -8.74 -31.42
C VAL A 521 3.87 -9.53 -30.39
N ALA A 522 4.92 -8.94 -29.82
CA ALA A 522 5.69 -9.56 -28.74
C ALA A 522 4.85 -9.80 -27.47
N GLN A 523 3.95 -8.86 -27.13
CA GLN A 523 3.04 -9.02 -25.98
C GLN A 523 2.04 -10.16 -26.20
N VAL A 524 1.57 -10.37 -27.44
CA VAL A 524 0.75 -11.53 -27.79
C VAL A 524 1.53 -12.82 -27.55
N SER A 525 2.74 -12.94 -28.12
CA SER A 525 3.58 -14.14 -27.93
C SER A 525 3.91 -14.40 -26.45
N LEU A 526 4.21 -13.35 -25.67
CA LEU A 526 4.46 -13.48 -24.24
C LEU A 526 3.21 -13.99 -23.49
N GLY A 527 2.03 -13.45 -23.79
CA GLY A 527 0.78 -13.90 -23.18
C GLY A 527 0.49 -15.38 -23.43
N GLU A 528 0.73 -15.87 -24.66
CA GLU A 528 0.63 -17.28 -25.01
C GLU A 528 1.64 -18.15 -24.24
N MET A 529 2.91 -17.72 -24.19
CA MET A 529 3.97 -18.41 -23.46
C MET A 529 3.62 -18.57 -21.98
N MET A 530 3.10 -17.50 -21.35
CA MET A 530 2.69 -17.51 -19.95
C MET A 530 1.49 -18.43 -19.71
N ALA A 531 0.50 -18.42 -20.61
CA ALA A 531 -0.67 -19.29 -20.50
C ALA A 531 -0.29 -20.76 -20.67
N ASP A 532 0.55 -21.09 -21.64
CA ASP A 532 1.02 -22.45 -21.86
C ASP A 532 1.86 -22.95 -20.67
N ALA A 533 2.70 -22.09 -20.09
CA ALA A 533 3.47 -22.41 -18.89
C ALA A 533 2.56 -22.67 -17.68
N PHE A 534 1.52 -21.84 -17.49
CA PHE A 534 0.52 -22.03 -16.44
C PHE A 534 -0.25 -23.34 -16.59
N LEU A 535 -0.74 -23.65 -17.79
CA LEU A 535 -1.58 -24.81 -18.06
C LEU A 535 -0.81 -26.14 -17.96
N LYS A 536 0.49 -26.14 -18.28
CA LYS A 536 1.36 -27.32 -18.14
C LYS A 536 1.82 -27.55 -16.70
N PHE A 537 1.77 -26.52 -15.86
CA PHE A 537 2.30 -26.58 -14.50
C PHE A 537 1.47 -27.51 -13.60
N LYS A 538 2.15 -28.41 -12.89
CA LYS A 538 1.57 -29.29 -11.87
C LYS A 538 2.06 -28.83 -10.50
N PRO A 539 1.19 -28.31 -9.61
CA PRO A 539 1.61 -27.81 -8.30
C PRO A 539 2.25 -28.91 -7.45
N ASN A 540 3.39 -28.62 -6.83
CA ASN A 540 3.93 -29.48 -5.79
C ASN A 540 3.03 -29.34 -4.55
N VAL A 541 2.22 -30.37 -4.28
CA VAL A 541 1.50 -30.51 -3.00
C VAL A 541 2.42 -31.30 -2.07
N GLN A 542 3.21 -30.61 -1.25
CA GLN A 542 3.95 -31.29 -0.18
C GLN A 542 2.94 -32.03 0.72
N LYS A 543 2.98 -33.37 0.67
CA LYS A 543 2.30 -34.22 1.66
C LYS A 543 2.87 -33.82 3.02
N ARG A 544 2.03 -33.34 3.92
CA ARG A 544 2.42 -33.13 5.33
C ARG A 544 2.84 -34.50 5.89
N LEU A 545 4.09 -34.61 6.33
CA LEU A 545 4.54 -35.63 7.27
C LEU A 545 3.98 -35.33 8.66
#